data_AF-A0A5K0VSI9-F1
#
_entry.id   AF-A0A5K0VSI9-F1
#
_cell.length_a   1.000
_cell.length_b   1.000
_cell.length_c   1.000
_cell.angle_alpha   90.00
_cell.angle_beta   90.00
_cell.angle_gamma   90.00
#
_symmetry.space_group_name_H-M   'P 1'
#
loop_
_entity.id
_entity.type
_entity.pdbx_description
1 polymer ?
#
loop_
_entity_poly.entity_id
_entity_poly.type
_entity_poly.pdbx_seq_one_letter_code
_entity_poly.pdbx_strand_id
1 'polypeptide(L)'
;DYATGGGAFCGVFDGHGHHGHHVSKRVRDWLPAVLLRQWRQWAAHEGAEGKMVTDSSTAFDVWKESLFKAFMMMDKELRLQQAMDFSCSGTTAVTIIKQVLFLSFS
;
A
#
# COMPACT_ATOMS: atom_id res chain seq x y z
N ASP A 1 -20.11 18.15 -0.48
CA ASP A 1 -19.05 17.20 -0.10
C ASP A 1 -18.12 16.90 -1.28
N TYR A 2 -17.13 17.75 -1.52
CA TYR A 2 -16.10 17.52 -2.53
C TYR A 2 -14.74 17.77 -1.91
N ALA A 3 -14.27 16.82 -1.10
CA ALA A 3 -12.91 16.86 -0.57
C ALA A 3 -12.41 15.44 -0.32
N THR A 4 -12.18 14.68 -1.39
CA THR A 4 -11.20 13.60 -1.32
C THR A 4 -10.53 13.51 -2.68
N GLY A 5 -9.31 14.05 -2.79
CA GLY A 5 -8.47 13.85 -3.95
C GLY A 5 -8.38 12.35 -4.24
N GLY A 6 -8.72 11.96 -5.47
CA GLY A 6 -8.65 10.57 -5.87
C GLY A 6 -7.21 10.07 -5.92
N GLY A 7 -7.01 8.76 -5.80
CA GLY A 7 -5.72 8.13 -5.99
C GLY A 7 -5.90 6.80 -6.73
N ALA A 8 -4.90 6.41 -7.51
CA ALA A 8 -4.86 5.12 -8.16
C ALA A 8 -3.67 4.30 -7.65
N PHE A 9 -3.91 3.01 -7.41
CA PHE A 9 -2.88 2.02 -7.12
C PHE A 9 -2.89 0.98 -8.24
N CYS A 10 -1.72 0.71 -8.80
CA CYS A 10 -1.51 -0.35 -9.77
C CYS A 10 -0.38 -1.25 -9.31
N GLY A 11 -0.47 -2.55 -9.54
CA GLY A 11 0.57 -3.50 -9.18
C GLY A 11 0.64 -4.69 -10.12
N VAL A 12 1.85 -5.15 -10.40
CA VAL A 12 2.13 -6.42 -11.08
C VAL A 12 2.75 -7.36 -10.06
N PHE A 13 2.21 -8.58 -9.95
CA PHE A 13 2.60 -9.57 -8.97
C PHE A 13 2.95 -10.88 -9.67
N ASP A 14 4.24 -11.20 -9.72
CA ASP A 14 4.76 -12.39 -10.38
C ASP A 14 5.09 -13.49 -9.35
N GLY A 15 4.18 -14.45 -9.22
CA GLY A 15 4.26 -15.52 -8.23
C GLY A 15 5.19 -16.65 -8.66
N HIS A 16 6.02 -17.15 -7.73
CA HIS A 16 6.92 -18.28 -7.95
C HIS A 16 6.89 -19.29 -6.80
N GLY A 17 7.39 -20.51 -7.06
CA GLY A 17 7.29 -21.64 -6.14
C GLY A 17 5.95 -22.37 -6.22
N HIS A 18 5.81 -23.46 -5.47
CA HIS A 18 4.64 -24.35 -5.54
C HIS A 18 3.31 -23.61 -5.29
N HIS A 19 3.32 -22.66 -4.36
CA HIS A 19 2.16 -21.83 -4.01
C HIS A 19 2.29 -20.37 -4.48
N GLY A 20 3.19 -20.06 -5.41
CA GLY A 20 3.44 -18.68 -5.87
C GLY A 20 2.19 -17.97 -6.41
N HIS A 21 1.32 -18.71 -7.09
CA HIS A 21 0.05 -18.19 -7.60
C HIS A 21 -0.94 -17.82 -6.47
N HIS A 22 -0.89 -18.52 -5.33
CA HIS A 22 -1.66 -18.15 -4.13
C HIS A 22 -1.09 -16.92 -3.45
N VAL A 23 0.24 -16.84 -3.31
CA VAL A 23 0.93 -15.68 -2.72
C VAL A 23 0.65 -14.42 -3.54
N SER A 24 0.91 -14.45 -4.84
CA SER A 24 0.66 -13.32 -5.76
C SER A 24 -0.81 -12.88 -5.74
N LYS A 25 -1.75 -13.82 -5.76
CA LYS A 25 -3.19 -13.53 -5.64
C LYS A 25 -3.53 -12.84 -4.32
N ARG A 26 -3.00 -13.35 -3.20
CA ARG A 26 -3.24 -12.75 -1.88
C ARG A 26 -2.67 -11.34 -1.78
N VAL A 27 -1.43 -11.12 -2.24
CA VAL A 27 -0.83 -9.78 -2.25
C VAL A 27 -1.65 -8.83 -3.13
N ARG A 28 -2.03 -9.24 -4.34
CA ARG A 28 -2.87 -8.44 -5.25
C ARG A 28 -4.19 -8.02 -4.60
N ASP A 29 -4.87 -8.94 -3.92
CA ASP A 29 -6.21 -8.71 -3.40
C ASP A 29 -6.21 -7.86 -2.10
N TRP A 30 -5.11 -7.89 -1.32
CA TRP A 30 -5.07 -7.27 0.02
C TRP A 30 -4.13 -6.07 0.14
N LEU A 31 -2.99 -6.06 -0.56
CA LEU A 31 -1.99 -5.00 -0.45
C LEU A 31 -2.56 -3.59 -0.67
N PRO A 32 -3.46 -3.32 -1.63
CA PRO A 32 -4.02 -1.98 -1.82
C PRO A 32 -4.78 -1.47 -0.59
N ALA A 33 -5.56 -2.35 0.06
CA ALA A 33 -6.34 -2.00 1.25
C ALA A 33 -5.44 -1.78 2.47
N VAL A 34 -4.42 -2.62 2.63
CA VAL A 34 -3.42 -2.49 3.70
C VAL A 34 -2.64 -1.18 3.55
N LEU A 35 -2.19 -0.86 2.33
CA LEU A 35 -1.52 0.40 2.00
C LEU A 35 -2.39 1.62 2.34
N LEU A 36 -3.65 1.62 1.89
CA LEU A 36 -4.58 2.71 2.17
C LEU A 36 -4.76 2.93 3.68
N ARG A 37 -4.82 1.85 4.46
CA ARG A 37 -4.90 1.92 5.93
C ARG A 37 -3.63 2.54 6.52
N GLN A 38 -2.44 2.16 6.06
CA GLN A 38 -1.18 2.75 6.54
C GLN A 38 -1.09 4.25 6.24
N TRP A 39 -1.45 4.64 5.03
CA TRP A 39 -1.43 6.04 4.63
C TRP A 39 -2.45 6.88 5.43
N ARG A 40 -3.67 6.37 5.66
CA ARG A 40 -4.68 7.05 6.49
C ARG A 40 -4.26 7.21 7.95
N GLN A 41 -3.56 6.22 8.51
CA GLN A 41 -3.02 6.31 9.87
C GLN A 41 -2.02 7.46 10.01
N TRP A 42 -1.18 7.67 9.00
CA TRP A 42 -0.34 8.86 8.93
C TRP A 42 -1.18 10.14 8.84
N ALA A 43 -2.19 10.18 7.96
CA ALA A 43 -3.00 11.39 7.76
C ALA A 43 -3.74 11.82 9.03
N ALA A 44 -4.14 10.85 9.86
CA ALA A 44 -4.76 11.10 11.16
C ALA A 44 -3.78 11.65 12.22
N HIS A 45 -2.49 11.28 12.15
CA HIS A 45 -1.47 11.76 13.08
C HIS A 45 -1.00 13.19 12.75
N GLU A 46 -0.76 13.51 11.48
CA GLU A 46 -0.31 14.85 11.06
C GLU A 46 -1.44 15.90 11.08
N GLY A 47 -2.70 15.46 10.94
CA GLY A 47 -3.87 16.33 11.14
C GLY A 47 -3.99 16.87 12.57
N ALA A 48 -3.30 16.25 13.55
CA ALA A 48 -3.28 16.68 14.94
C ALA A 48 -2.10 17.62 15.29
N GLU A 49 -0.99 17.56 14.54
CA GLU A 49 0.22 18.39 14.80
C GLU A 49 0.35 19.62 13.89
N GLY A 50 -0.62 19.87 13.01
CA GLY A 50 -0.73 21.16 12.29
C GLY A 50 0.42 21.48 11.34
N LYS A 51 1.25 20.50 10.98
CA LYS A 51 2.34 20.69 10.03
C LYS A 51 1.76 20.65 8.61
N MET A 52 1.70 21.81 7.97
CA MET A 52 1.25 21.91 6.59
C MET A 52 2.27 21.18 5.68
N VAL A 53 1.91 19.98 5.22
CA VAL A 53 2.72 19.17 4.31
C VAL A 53 2.64 19.78 2.92
N THR A 54 3.52 20.72 2.62
CA THR A 54 3.60 21.40 1.31
C THR A 54 4.74 20.93 0.43
N ASP A 55 5.65 20.09 0.93
CA ASP A 55 6.80 19.65 0.17
C ASP A 55 6.58 18.28 -0.46
N SER A 56 6.81 18.19 -1.78
CA SER A 56 6.77 16.95 -2.55
C SER A 56 7.66 15.86 -1.95
N SER A 57 8.79 16.24 -1.32
CA SER A 57 9.68 15.28 -0.65
C SER A 57 8.98 14.59 0.51
N THR A 58 8.25 15.37 1.33
CA THR A 58 7.57 14.84 2.52
C THR A 58 6.38 13.95 2.16
N ALA A 59 5.59 14.30 1.13
CA ALA A 59 4.52 13.43 0.64
C ALA A 59 5.06 12.12 0.06
N PHE A 60 6.19 12.16 -0.65
CA PHE A 60 6.86 10.96 -1.16
C PHE A 60 7.35 10.05 -0.03
N ASP A 61 8.01 10.60 0.98
CA ASP A 61 8.51 9.83 2.13
C ASP A 61 7.38 9.14 2.89
N VAL A 62 6.23 9.80 3.03
CA VAL A 62 5.02 9.23 3.64
C VAL A 62 4.48 8.06 2.84
N TRP A 63 4.36 8.20 1.52
CA TRP A 63 3.93 7.10 0.66
C TRP A 63 4.91 5.93 0.68
N LYS A 64 6.21 6.24 0.67
CA LYS A 64 7.28 5.24 0.76
C LYS A 64 7.21 4.44 2.06
N GLU A 65 7.07 5.11 3.20
CA GLU A 65 6.96 4.46 4.51
C GLU A 65 5.66 3.66 4.65
N SER A 66 4.54 4.22 4.16
CA SER A 66 3.24 3.52 4.16
C SER A 66 3.29 2.25 3.32
N LEU A 67 3.97 2.30 2.16
CA LEU A 67 4.18 1.14 1.28
C LEU A 67 5.08 0.10 1.94
N PHE A 68 6.19 0.51 2.54
CA PHE A 68 7.08 -0.39 3.28
C PHE A 68 6.35 -1.14 4.39
N LYS A 69 5.58 -0.43 5.22
CA LYS A 69 4.76 -1.04 6.29
C LYS A 69 3.69 -1.99 5.74
N ALA A 70 3.08 -1.63 4.61
CA ALA A 70 2.06 -2.48 3.99
C ALA A 70 2.64 -3.81 3.52
N PHE A 71 3.80 -3.81 2.85
CA PHE A 71 4.51 -5.03 2.47
C PHE A 71 4.92 -5.87 3.68
N MET A 72 5.46 -5.23 4.73
CA MET A 72 5.84 -5.91 5.97
C MET A 72 4.67 -6.62 6.65
N MET A 73 3.50 -5.96 6.74
CA MET A 73 2.30 -6.61 7.27
C MET A 73 1.82 -7.75 6.37
N MET A 74 1.94 -7.57 5.05
CA MET A 74 1.51 -8.59 4.12
C MET A 74 2.35 -9.85 4.21
N ASP A 75 3.66 -9.70 4.38
CA ASP A 75 4.58 -10.81 4.58
C ASP A 75 4.30 -11.55 5.91
N LYS A 76 4.01 -10.81 6.99
CA LYS A 76 3.59 -11.41 8.27
C LYS A 76 2.29 -12.20 8.14
N GLU A 77 1.28 -11.64 7.48
CA GLU A 77 -0.01 -12.30 7.26
C GLU A 77 0.16 -13.59 6.45
N LEU A 78 0.98 -13.58 5.40
CA LEU A 78 1.28 -14.79 4.61
C LEU A 78 1.93 -15.89 5.46
N ARG A 79 2.83 -15.53 6.39
CA ARG A 79 3.46 -16.48 7.32
C ARG A 79 2.51 -17.06 8.36
N LEU A 80 1.44 -16.35 8.72
CA LEU A 80 0.44 -16.82 9.70
C LEU A 80 -0.57 -17.81 9.12
N GLN A 81 -0.67 -17.91 7.80
CA GLN A 81 -1.59 -18.83 7.13
C GLN A 81 -1.07 -20.28 7.24
N GLN A 82 -1.38 -20.95 8.36
CA GLN A 82 -0.96 -22.32 8.66
C GLN A 82 -1.52 -23.39 7.70
N ALA A 83 -2.48 -23.03 6.84
CA ALA A 83 -3.14 -23.97 5.93
C ALA A 83 -2.29 -24.32 4.69
N MET A 84 -1.29 -23.51 4.33
CA MET A 84 -0.38 -23.78 3.21
C MET A 84 1.04 -23.40 3.59
N ASP A 85 2.01 -24.29 3.38
CA ASP A 85 3.41 -23.95 3.57
C ASP A 85 3.93 -23.08 2.40
N PHE A 86 4.13 -21.79 2.67
CA PHE A 86 4.71 -20.83 1.73
C PHE A 86 6.23 -20.70 1.86
N SER A 87 6.90 -21.51 2.68
CA SER A 87 8.35 -21.40 2.97
C SER A 87 9.24 -21.31 1.72
N CYS A 88 8.85 -21.95 0.63
CA CYS A 88 9.54 -21.94 -0.67
C CYS A 88 8.72 -21.26 -1.79
N SER A 89 7.77 -20.40 -1.45
CA SER A 89 6.90 -19.69 -2.40
C SER A 89 6.91 -18.20 -2.15
N GLY A 90 6.73 -17.41 -3.21
CA GLY A 90 6.81 -15.96 -3.12
C GLY A 90 6.15 -15.27 -4.29
N THR A 91 6.20 -13.94 -4.28
CA THR A 91 5.85 -13.11 -5.44
C THR A 91 6.81 -11.93 -5.52
N THR A 92 7.26 -11.61 -6.72
CA THR A 92 7.83 -10.29 -7.01
C THR A 92 6.67 -9.30 -7.16
N ALA A 93 6.84 -8.06 -6.68
CA ALA A 93 5.82 -7.03 -6.78
C ALA A 93 6.42 -5.73 -7.32
N VAL A 94 5.80 -5.17 -8.36
CA VAL A 94 6.09 -3.82 -8.86
C VAL A 94 4.82 -3.00 -8.75
N THR A 95 4.87 -1.88 -8.03
CA THR A 95 3.69 -1.07 -7.71
C THR A 95 3.86 0.39 -8.11
N ILE A 96 2.78 1.02 -8.56
CA ILE A 96 2.70 2.44 -8.89
C ILE A 96 1.57 3.07 -8.08
N ILE A 97 1.86 4.21 -7.47
CA ILE A 97 0.88 5.04 -6.75
C ILE A 97 0.79 6.37 -7.47
N LYS A 98 -0.43 6.75 -7.86
CA LYS A 98 -0.72 8.05 -8.48
C LYS A 98 -1.71 8.81 -7.62
N GLN A 99 -1.31 9.96 -7.11
CA GLN A 99 -2.19 10.90 -6.42
C GLN A 99 -2.78 11.89 -7.43
N VAL A 100 -4.10 12.05 -7.44
CA VAL A 100 -4.80 12.99 -8.34
C VAL A 100 -5.32 14.16 -7.52
N LEU A 101 -4.79 15.35 -7.82
CA LEU A 101 -5.32 16.60 -7.28
C LEU A 101 -6.47 17.07 -8.17
N PHE A 102 -7.69 17.10 -7.63
CA PHE A 102 -8.79 17.78 -8.31
C PHE A 102 -8.75 19.27 -7.94
N LEU A 103 -8.49 20.13 -8.92
CA LEU A 103 -8.66 21.57 -8.77
C LEU A 103 -10.13 21.90 -8.99
N SER A 104 -10.83 22.35 -7.95
CA SER A 104 -12.15 22.96 -8.08
C SER A 104 -11.99 24.45 -8.35
N PHE A 105 -12.46 24.93 -9.50
CA PHE A 105 -12.65 26.36 -9.73
C PHE A 105 -14.01 26.77 -9.15
N SER A 106 -13.99 27.78 -8.29
CA SER A 106 -15.20 28.41 -7.73
C SER A 106 -15.60 29.64 -8.50
#